data_AF-A0A962MM97-F1
#
_entry.id   AF-A0A962MM97-F1
#
_cell.length_a   1.000
_cell.length_b   1.000
_cell.length_c   1.000
_cell.angle_alpha   90.00
_cell.angle_beta   90.00
_cell.angle_gamma   90.00
#
_symmetry.space_group_name_H-M   'P 1'
#
loop_
_entity.id
_entity.type
_entity.pdbx_description
1 polymer ?
#
loop_
_entity_poly.entity_id
_entity_poly.type
_entity_poly.pdbx_seq_one_letter_code
_entity_poly.pdbx_strand_id
1 'polypeptide(L)'
;VPVVGKRRRDVRNGFTIPLRLNAASMLDFALHPGWCLNILRHGVPAPRNFIDVVGSASATSHAAFMNSQLDPSVDWQIIPWLRERWDGKILLKGVLSVEDATEAMAQDIDGIIVSNHGGRQLDSVASSIRMLSKIARHTDKSTPLFLDSGIRRGSDIVKAVALGAQAVLIGRPTLYAAAAGGPAGVRHCLNMLFDDMHRTLAQIGRASINDVDESCLEQL
;
A
#
# COMPACT_ATOMS: atom_id res chain seq x y z
N VAL A 1 4.59 11.96 0.63
CA VAL A 1 3.20 12.32 1.01
C VAL A 1 3.28 13.64 1.76
N PRO A 2 2.70 14.73 1.24
CA PRO A 2 2.91 16.06 1.79
C PRO A 2 2.17 16.29 3.12
N VAL A 3 0.96 15.74 3.26
CA VAL A 3 0.15 15.82 4.49
C VAL A 3 -0.57 14.49 4.73
N VAL A 4 -0.69 14.08 5.99
CA VAL A 4 -1.38 12.85 6.38
C VAL A 4 -2.90 12.99 6.20
N GLY A 5 -3.54 12.00 5.60
CA GLY A 5 -4.99 11.99 5.40
C GLY A 5 -5.78 11.98 6.71
N LYS A 6 -6.90 12.72 6.74
CA LYS A 6 -7.78 12.81 7.93
C LYS A 6 -8.66 11.57 8.08
N ARG A 7 -8.20 10.60 8.86
CA ARG A 7 -8.93 9.36 9.15
C ARG A 7 -9.90 9.56 10.31
N ARG A 8 -11.17 9.86 10.01
CA ARG A 8 -12.20 10.17 11.02
C ARG A 8 -12.40 9.07 12.07
N ARG A 9 -12.24 7.80 11.68
CA ARG A 9 -12.29 6.65 12.60
C ARG A 9 -11.21 6.76 13.68
N ASP A 10 -9.99 7.09 13.29
CA ASP A 10 -8.84 7.18 14.20
C ASP A 10 -9.06 8.33 15.20
N VAL A 11 -9.51 9.49 14.72
CA VAL A 11 -9.85 10.66 15.56
C VAL A 11 -10.97 10.32 16.56
N ARG A 12 -12.07 9.72 16.11
CA ARG A 12 -13.19 9.33 16.98
C ARG A 12 -12.76 8.36 18.08
N ASN A 13 -11.88 7.42 17.73
CA ASN A 13 -11.44 6.39 18.66
C ASN A 13 -10.26 6.86 19.54
N GLY A 14 -9.79 8.11 19.39
CA GLY A 14 -8.63 8.61 20.13
C GLY A 14 -7.30 7.99 19.70
N PHE A 15 -7.27 7.30 18.54
CA PHE A 15 -6.07 6.77 17.90
C PHE A 15 -5.29 7.89 17.19
N THR A 16 -4.86 8.88 17.97
CA THR A 16 -4.12 10.07 17.54
C THR A 16 -2.70 10.07 18.11
N ILE A 17 -1.91 11.07 17.75
CA ILE A 17 -0.61 11.35 18.37
C ILE A 17 -0.76 12.69 19.11
N PRO A 18 -0.69 12.74 20.45
CA PRO A 18 -0.63 11.61 21.39
C PRO A 18 -1.91 10.74 21.39
N LEU A 19 -1.76 9.47 21.78
CA LEU A 19 -2.88 8.54 21.95
C LEU A 19 -3.82 9.04 23.06
N ARG A 20 -5.12 9.12 22.79
CA ARG A 20 -6.13 9.57 23.74
C ARG A 20 -7.02 8.40 24.12
N LEU A 21 -6.74 7.80 25.27
CA LEU A 21 -7.59 6.74 25.82
C LEU A 21 -8.92 7.34 26.31
N ASN A 22 -10.01 6.63 26.02
CA ASN A 22 -11.35 6.98 26.48
C ASN A 22 -12.08 5.73 27.01
N ALA A 23 -13.27 5.90 27.58
CA ALA A 23 -14.05 4.79 28.15
C ALA A 23 -14.31 3.67 27.12
N ALA A 24 -14.54 4.02 25.85
CA ALA A 24 -14.70 3.04 24.78
C ALA A 24 -13.41 2.26 24.51
N SER A 25 -12.23 2.89 24.62
CA SER A 25 -10.92 2.23 24.48
C SER A 25 -10.69 1.24 25.63
N MET A 26 -11.07 1.60 26.86
CA MET A 26 -10.94 0.72 28.02
C MET A 26 -11.83 -0.52 27.89
N LEU A 27 -13.07 -0.33 27.41
CA LEU A 27 -13.98 -1.44 27.11
C LEU A 27 -13.41 -2.32 25.98
N ASP A 28 -12.87 -1.71 24.93
CA ASP A 28 -12.27 -2.45 23.81
C ASP A 28 -11.10 -3.33 24.28
N PHE A 29 -10.22 -2.82 25.15
CA PHE A 29 -9.15 -3.62 25.76
C PHE A 29 -9.69 -4.77 26.62
N ALA A 30 -10.73 -4.51 27.44
CA ALA A 30 -11.35 -5.54 28.27
C ALA A 30 -11.97 -6.67 27.43
N LEU A 31 -12.51 -6.34 26.25
CA LEU A 31 -13.10 -7.31 25.32
C LEU A 31 -12.06 -8.07 24.46
N HIS A 32 -10.80 -7.64 24.46
CA HIS A 32 -9.72 -8.27 23.68
C HIS A 32 -8.53 -8.72 24.54
N PRO A 33 -8.74 -9.59 25.55
CA PRO A 33 -7.70 -9.97 26.51
C PRO A 33 -6.50 -10.68 25.86
N GLY A 34 -6.73 -11.48 24.81
CA GLY A 34 -5.65 -12.13 24.08
C GLY A 34 -4.69 -11.14 23.40
N TRP A 35 -5.22 -10.03 22.88
CA TRP A 35 -4.40 -8.96 22.30
C TRP A 35 -3.64 -8.21 23.40
N CYS A 36 -4.32 -7.84 24.49
CA CYS A 36 -3.69 -7.14 25.62
C CYS A 36 -2.56 -7.96 26.24
N LEU A 37 -2.78 -9.26 26.45
CA LEU A 37 -1.75 -10.15 26.98
C LEU A 37 -0.53 -10.24 26.06
N ASN A 38 -0.73 -10.24 24.74
CA ASN A 38 0.36 -10.20 23.78
C ASN A 38 1.18 -8.91 23.88
N ILE A 39 0.52 -7.75 24.03
CA ILE A 39 1.22 -6.47 24.24
C ILE A 39 1.96 -6.46 25.58
N LEU A 40 1.37 -6.97 26.67
CA LEU A 40 2.04 -7.06 27.97
C LEU A 40 3.30 -7.94 27.91
N ARG A 41 3.26 -9.03 27.14
CA ARG A 41 4.40 -9.95 26.98
C ARG A 41 5.53 -9.38 26.12
N HIS A 42 5.21 -8.62 25.07
CA HIS A 42 6.20 -8.20 24.06
C HIS A 42 6.51 -6.70 24.06
N GLY A 43 5.79 -5.92 24.86
CA GLY A 43 5.89 -4.47 24.91
C GLY A 43 5.10 -3.77 23.80
N VAL A 44 5.05 -2.44 23.91
CA VAL A 44 4.39 -1.57 22.92
C VAL A 44 5.30 -1.42 21.69
N PRO A 45 4.78 -1.59 20.46
CA PRO A 45 5.58 -1.42 19.25
C PRO A 45 6.10 0.02 19.10
N ALA A 46 7.34 0.15 18.60
CA ALA A 46 7.98 1.41 18.30
C ALA A 46 8.59 1.40 16.89
N PRO A 47 8.62 2.54 16.17
CA PRO A 47 9.32 2.68 14.90
C PRO A 47 10.82 2.37 15.02
N ARG A 48 11.25 1.19 14.56
CA ARG A 48 12.64 0.72 14.70
C ARG A 48 13.64 1.52 13.88
N ASN A 49 13.22 2.14 12.77
CA ASN A 49 14.11 2.91 11.88
C ASN A 49 14.68 4.18 12.50
N PHE A 50 14.13 4.65 13.63
CA PHE A 50 14.54 5.90 14.27
C PHE A 50 15.01 5.70 15.72
N ILE A 51 15.24 4.44 16.12
CA ILE A 51 15.56 4.12 17.52
C ILE A 51 16.85 4.81 17.99
N ASP A 52 17.82 4.96 17.10
CA ASP A 52 19.11 5.62 17.39
C ASP A 52 19.00 7.14 17.46
N VAL A 53 17.94 7.73 16.88
CA VAL A 53 17.73 9.19 16.82
C VAL A 53 16.82 9.66 17.95
N VAL A 54 15.77 8.90 18.25
CA VAL A 54 14.72 9.26 19.22
C VAL A 54 14.95 8.58 20.59
N GLY A 55 15.87 7.60 20.65
CA GLY A 55 16.24 6.90 21.88
C GLY A 55 15.09 6.08 22.47
N SER A 56 15.10 5.85 23.78
CA SER A 56 14.06 5.08 24.51
C SER A 56 12.75 5.84 24.71
N ALA A 57 12.49 6.88 23.93
CA ALA A 57 11.31 7.72 24.10
C ALA A 57 10.02 6.95 23.76
N SER A 58 8.87 7.40 24.28
CA SER A 58 7.59 6.69 24.11
C SER A 58 7.23 6.47 22.62
N ALA A 59 6.42 5.45 22.32
CA ALA A 59 5.91 5.23 20.95
C ALA A 59 5.21 6.49 20.37
N THR A 60 4.59 7.29 21.23
CA THR A 60 4.00 8.59 20.89
C THR A 60 5.04 9.60 20.40
N SER A 61 6.18 9.71 21.07
CA SER A 61 7.26 10.63 20.67
C SER A 61 7.90 10.23 19.34
N HIS A 62 8.05 8.94 19.08
CA HIS A 62 8.53 8.44 17.79
C HIS A 62 7.56 8.75 16.65
N ALA A 63 6.25 8.57 16.88
CA ALA A 63 5.24 8.88 15.88
C ALA A 63 5.15 10.39 15.60
N ALA A 64 5.31 11.24 16.62
CA ALA A 64 5.40 12.68 16.46
C ALA A 64 6.65 13.09 15.65
N PHE A 65 7.80 12.50 15.97
CA PHE A 65 9.05 12.71 15.24
C PHE A 65 8.92 12.32 13.76
N MET A 66 8.35 11.16 13.46
CA MET A 66 8.10 10.74 12.07
C MET A 66 7.25 11.74 11.29
N ASN A 67 6.20 12.27 11.91
CA ASN A 67 5.35 13.28 11.28
C ASN A 67 6.11 14.60 11.04
N SER A 68 7.05 14.98 11.91
CA SER A 68 7.86 16.18 11.73
C SER A 68 8.92 16.03 10.63
N GLN A 69 9.23 14.80 10.21
CA GLN A 69 10.15 14.55 9.08
C GLN A 69 9.44 14.57 7.72
N LEU A 70 8.11 14.74 7.68
CA LEU A 70 7.39 14.88 6.41
C LEU A 70 7.64 16.26 5.84
N ASP A 71 8.27 16.30 4.66
CA ASP A 71 8.52 17.52 3.92
C ASP A 71 7.42 17.74 2.85
N PRO A 72 6.55 18.76 3.02
CA PRO A 72 5.52 19.07 2.05
C PRO A 72 6.04 19.81 0.81
N SER A 73 7.30 20.26 0.81
CA SER A 73 7.93 20.99 -0.29
C SER A 73 8.55 20.09 -1.35
N VAL A 74 8.56 18.76 -1.13
CA VAL A 74 9.06 17.77 -2.08
C VAL A 74 8.40 17.93 -3.44
N ASP A 75 9.23 18.13 -4.46
CA ASP A 75 8.88 18.22 -5.86
C ASP A 75 9.66 17.18 -6.69
N TRP A 76 9.63 17.30 -8.01
CA TRP A 76 10.30 16.38 -8.93
C TRP A 76 11.83 16.36 -8.80
N GLN A 77 12.46 17.37 -8.21
CA GLN A 77 13.92 17.40 -7.99
C GLN A 77 14.37 16.34 -6.98
N ILE A 78 13.44 15.73 -6.24
CA ILE A 78 13.75 14.61 -5.35
C ILE A 78 14.28 13.39 -6.11
N ILE A 79 13.87 13.18 -7.36
CA ILE A 79 14.28 12.03 -8.16
C ILE A 79 15.78 12.08 -8.51
N PRO A 80 16.32 13.14 -9.14
CA PRO A 80 17.76 13.22 -9.38
C PRO A 80 18.56 13.18 -8.06
N TRP A 81 18.09 13.86 -7.01
CA TRP A 81 18.74 13.81 -5.70
C TRP A 81 18.80 12.39 -5.10
N LEU A 82 17.72 11.61 -5.23
CA LEU A 82 17.66 10.22 -4.80
C LEU A 82 18.57 9.33 -5.64
N ARG A 83 18.56 9.51 -6.96
CA ARG A 83 19.35 8.72 -7.89
C ARG A 83 20.85 8.87 -7.62
N GLU A 84 21.34 10.07 -7.31
CA GLU A 84 22.73 10.30 -6.89
C GLU A 84 23.16 9.50 -5.63
N ARG A 85 22.20 9.03 -4.84
CA ARG A 85 22.42 8.35 -3.56
C ARG A 85 22.00 6.88 -3.59
N TRP A 86 21.39 6.43 -4.68
CA TRP A 86 20.79 5.11 -4.79
C TRP A 86 20.95 4.52 -6.18
N ASP A 87 21.87 3.55 -6.27
CA ASP A 87 22.15 2.79 -7.50
C ASP A 87 21.11 1.69 -7.78
N GLY A 88 20.20 1.44 -6.83
CA GLY A 88 19.16 0.41 -6.96
C GLY A 88 17.93 0.88 -7.75
N LYS A 89 16.91 0.04 -7.79
CA LYS A 89 15.64 0.36 -8.45
C LYS A 89 14.85 1.43 -7.68
N ILE A 90 14.37 2.45 -8.37
CA ILE A 90 13.51 3.52 -7.84
C ILE A 90 12.11 3.38 -8.43
N LEU A 91 11.10 3.15 -7.57
CA LEU A 91 9.70 3.09 -7.99
C LEU A 91 8.93 4.28 -7.41
N LEU A 92 8.25 5.05 -8.26
CA LEU A 92 7.42 6.16 -7.79
C LEU A 92 6.02 5.66 -7.43
N LYS A 93 5.66 5.75 -6.14
CA LYS A 93 4.38 5.28 -5.61
C LYS A 93 3.41 6.41 -5.31
N GLY A 94 2.16 6.24 -5.75
CA GLY A 94 1.10 7.21 -5.48
C GLY A 94 0.66 7.99 -6.72
N VAL A 95 1.15 7.61 -7.90
CA VAL A 95 0.75 8.20 -9.18
C VAL A 95 -0.70 7.83 -9.46
N LEU A 96 -1.52 8.84 -9.77
CA LEU A 96 -2.96 8.69 -9.96
C LEU A 96 -3.49 9.60 -11.08
N SER A 97 -2.61 10.11 -11.94
CA SER A 97 -2.89 10.96 -13.10
C SER A 97 -2.02 10.49 -14.28
N VAL A 98 -2.42 10.81 -15.51
CA VAL A 98 -1.60 10.49 -16.69
C VAL A 98 -0.43 11.45 -16.77
N GLU A 99 -0.66 12.71 -16.39
CA GLU A 99 0.29 13.81 -16.39
C GLU A 99 1.49 13.50 -15.48
N ASP A 100 1.24 13.07 -14.24
CA ASP A 100 2.32 12.68 -13.31
C ASP A 100 3.02 11.40 -13.77
N ALA A 101 2.33 10.48 -14.46
CA ALA A 101 2.98 9.30 -15.01
C ALA A 101 3.93 9.67 -16.15
N THR A 102 3.53 10.58 -17.04
CA THR A 102 4.38 11.10 -18.11
C THR A 102 5.59 11.83 -17.55
N GLU A 103 5.39 12.72 -16.56
CA GLU A 103 6.49 13.42 -15.91
C GLU A 103 7.44 12.44 -15.22
N ALA A 104 6.92 11.45 -14.50
CA ALA A 104 7.71 10.42 -13.84
C ALA A 104 8.58 9.64 -14.86
N MET A 105 8.05 9.33 -16.03
CA MET A 105 8.78 8.64 -17.10
C MET A 105 9.84 9.49 -17.79
N ALA A 106 9.77 10.82 -17.68
CA ALA A 106 10.83 11.71 -18.13
C ALA A 106 12.02 11.77 -17.15
N GLN A 107 11.87 11.21 -15.95
CA GLN A 107 12.89 11.15 -14.91
C GLN A 107 13.58 9.77 -14.88
N ASP A 108 14.73 9.66 -14.21
CA ASP A 108 15.48 8.41 -14.07
C ASP A 108 14.89 7.49 -12.97
N ILE A 109 13.68 6.98 -13.22
CA ILE A 109 13.00 5.98 -12.38
C ILE A 109 12.85 4.64 -13.11
N ASP A 110 12.62 3.58 -12.34
CA ASP A 110 12.53 2.21 -12.84
C ASP A 110 11.08 1.68 -12.93
N GLY A 111 10.09 2.48 -12.55
CA GLY A 111 8.69 2.12 -12.65
C GLY A 111 7.76 2.92 -11.75
N ILE A 112 6.46 2.69 -11.95
CA ILE A 112 5.39 3.45 -11.31
C ILE A 112 4.47 2.50 -10.56
N ILE A 113 4.10 2.87 -9.32
CA ILE A 113 3.06 2.17 -8.56
C ILE A 113 1.80 3.05 -8.51
N VAL A 114 0.81 2.68 -9.32
CA VAL A 114 -0.51 3.32 -9.39
C VAL A 114 -1.26 3.05 -8.10
N SER A 115 -1.49 4.10 -7.30
CA SER A 115 -1.92 3.94 -5.91
C SER A 115 -2.65 5.16 -5.39
N ASN A 116 -3.77 4.95 -4.69
CA ASN A 116 -4.42 5.99 -3.88
C ASN A 116 -4.18 5.77 -2.37
N HIS A 117 -3.11 5.05 -2.03
CA HIS A 117 -2.74 4.70 -0.66
C HIS A 117 -3.83 3.89 0.07
N GLY A 118 -4.57 3.06 -0.67
CA GLY A 118 -5.67 2.26 -0.16
C GLY A 118 -6.87 3.08 0.32
N GLY A 119 -7.11 4.26 -0.27
CA GLY A 119 -8.20 5.17 0.10
C GLY A 119 -8.02 5.82 1.47
N ARG A 120 -6.78 6.06 1.90
CA ARG A 120 -6.45 6.58 3.25
C ARG A 120 -5.97 8.02 3.26
N GLN A 121 -5.69 8.59 2.09
CA GLN A 121 -5.09 9.92 1.95
C GLN A 121 -6.11 10.97 1.52
N LEU A 122 -6.72 10.79 0.36
CA LEU A 122 -7.78 11.65 -0.17
C LEU A 122 -8.95 10.76 -0.61
N ASP A 123 -10.16 11.04 -0.10
CA ASP A 123 -11.32 10.15 -0.22
C ASP A 123 -11.93 10.18 -1.64
N SER A 124 -12.02 11.37 -2.23
CA SER A 124 -12.70 11.61 -3.52
C SER A 124 -11.81 11.44 -4.75
N VAL A 125 -10.77 10.61 -4.66
CA VAL A 125 -9.90 10.30 -5.80
C VAL A 125 -10.38 9.09 -6.57
N ALA A 126 -9.92 8.95 -7.81
CA ALA A 126 -10.19 7.75 -8.60
C ALA A 126 -9.65 6.48 -7.92
N SER A 127 -10.26 5.34 -8.23
CA SER A 127 -9.66 4.05 -7.91
C SER A 127 -8.37 3.87 -8.72
N SER A 128 -7.37 3.20 -8.13
CA SER A 128 -6.11 2.89 -8.82
C SER A 128 -6.33 2.12 -10.11
N ILE A 129 -7.26 1.15 -10.12
CA ILE A 129 -7.54 0.32 -11.30
C ILE A 129 -8.10 1.13 -12.49
N ARG A 130 -8.91 2.16 -12.20
CA ARG A 130 -9.43 3.07 -13.24
C ARG A 130 -8.31 3.91 -13.84
N MET A 131 -7.36 4.34 -13.02
CA MET A 131 -6.21 5.12 -13.49
C MET A 131 -5.14 4.26 -14.14
N LEU A 132 -4.97 3.00 -13.73
CA LEU A 132 -4.03 2.08 -14.36
C LEU A 132 -4.30 1.96 -15.86
N SER A 133 -5.55 1.68 -16.25
CA SER A 133 -5.90 1.57 -17.67
C SER A 133 -5.58 2.83 -18.47
N LYS A 134 -5.83 4.02 -17.89
CA LYS A 134 -5.50 5.29 -18.54
C LYS A 134 -4.00 5.51 -18.66
N ILE A 135 -3.25 5.24 -17.59
CA ILE A 135 -1.80 5.40 -17.54
C ILE A 135 -1.11 4.42 -18.49
N ALA A 136 -1.52 3.15 -18.49
CA ALA A 136 -0.98 2.11 -19.38
C ALA A 136 -1.13 2.47 -20.87
N ARG A 137 -2.22 3.13 -21.25
CA ARG A 137 -2.43 3.61 -22.64
C ARG A 137 -1.54 4.77 -23.06
N HIS A 138 -0.95 5.49 -22.11
CA HIS A 138 -0.12 6.68 -22.34
C HIS A 138 1.34 6.47 -21.92
N THR A 139 1.71 5.26 -21.53
CA THR A 139 3.08 4.89 -21.17
C THR A 139 3.59 3.83 -22.14
N ASP A 140 4.90 3.80 -22.36
CA ASP A 140 5.50 2.80 -23.23
C ASP A 140 5.28 1.40 -22.65
N LYS A 141 5.05 0.40 -23.51
CA LYS A 141 4.83 -1.00 -23.08
C LYS A 141 5.97 -1.58 -22.24
N SER A 142 7.17 -1.03 -22.36
CA SER A 142 8.34 -1.42 -21.56
C SER A 142 8.35 -0.81 -20.16
N THR A 143 7.46 0.13 -19.86
CA THR A 143 7.35 0.79 -18.55
C THR A 143 6.81 -0.17 -17.51
N PRO A 144 7.56 -0.49 -16.44
CA PRO A 144 7.06 -1.30 -15.35
C PRO A 144 5.96 -0.57 -14.57
N LEU A 145 4.71 -1.02 -14.73
CA LEU A 145 3.57 -0.53 -13.97
C LEU A 145 3.18 -1.54 -12.90
N PHE A 146 2.95 -1.04 -11.69
CA PHE A 146 2.47 -1.81 -10.56
C PHE A 146 1.18 -1.20 -10.02
N LEU A 147 0.36 -2.00 -9.34
CA LEU A 147 -0.89 -1.52 -8.78
C LEU A 147 -1.10 -1.97 -7.34
N ASP A 148 -1.61 -1.07 -6.48
CA ASP A 148 -2.16 -1.43 -5.17
C ASP A 148 -3.61 -0.92 -5.02
N SER A 149 -4.13 -0.87 -3.79
CA SER A 149 -5.41 -0.22 -3.47
C SER A 149 -6.68 -0.93 -3.96
N GLY A 150 -6.87 -2.19 -3.56
CA GLY A 150 -8.18 -2.84 -3.74
C GLY A 150 -8.14 -4.36 -3.88
N ILE A 151 -6.98 -4.93 -4.20
CA ILE A 151 -6.82 -6.37 -4.46
C ILE A 151 -7.25 -7.22 -3.26
N ARG A 152 -8.24 -8.09 -3.46
CA ARG A 152 -8.74 -9.05 -2.47
C ARG A 152 -8.92 -10.47 -3.02
N ARG A 153 -8.97 -10.62 -4.35
CA ARG A 153 -9.21 -11.89 -5.05
C ARG A 153 -8.19 -12.11 -6.16
N GLY A 154 -8.05 -13.37 -6.57
CA GLY A 154 -7.27 -13.75 -7.75
C GLY A 154 -7.73 -13.04 -9.01
N SER A 155 -9.04 -12.90 -9.19
CA SER A 155 -9.63 -12.15 -10.30
C SER A 155 -9.24 -10.67 -10.34
N ASP A 156 -8.99 -10.06 -9.17
CA ASP A 156 -8.56 -8.65 -9.13
C ASP A 156 -7.12 -8.52 -9.65
N ILE A 157 -6.27 -9.51 -9.36
CA ILE A 157 -4.90 -9.60 -9.86
C ILE A 157 -4.93 -9.73 -11.39
N VAL A 158 -5.70 -10.69 -11.91
CA VAL A 158 -5.81 -10.94 -13.36
C VAL A 158 -6.32 -9.71 -14.10
N LYS A 159 -7.34 -9.01 -13.57
CA LYS A 159 -7.83 -7.75 -14.16
C LYS A 159 -6.78 -6.65 -14.17
N ALA A 160 -6.00 -6.51 -13.10
CA ALA A 160 -4.92 -5.52 -13.07
C ALA A 160 -3.83 -5.83 -14.11
N VAL A 161 -3.45 -7.10 -14.24
CA VAL A 161 -2.46 -7.53 -15.26
C VAL A 161 -2.98 -7.31 -16.67
N ALA A 162 -4.24 -7.70 -16.93
CA ALA A 162 -4.90 -7.45 -18.22
C ALA A 162 -4.91 -5.97 -18.62
N LEU A 163 -4.99 -5.06 -17.64
CA LEU A 163 -4.96 -3.61 -17.84
C LEU A 163 -3.54 -3.01 -17.85
N GLY A 164 -2.49 -3.84 -17.90
CA GLY A 164 -1.11 -3.42 -18.09
C GLY A 164 -0.24 -3.37 -16.82
N ALA A 165 -0.72 -3.83 -15.66
CA ALA A 165 0.16 -3.98 -14.50
C ALA A 165 1.07 -5.22 -14.64
N GLN A 166 2.37 -5.05 -14.37
CA GLN A 166 3.31 -6.16 -14.28
C GLN A 166 3.13 -6.98 -12.99
N ALA A 167 2.79 -6.32 -11.88
CA ALA A 167 2.43 -6.98 -10.63
C ALA A 167 1.53 -6.11 -9.76
N VAL A 168 0.96 -6.71 -8.72
CA VAL A 168 0.17 -5.99 -7.73
C VAL A 168 0.77 -6.07 -6.34
N LEU A 169 0.51 -5.05 -5.52
CA LEU A 169 0.92 -5.00 -4.11
C LEU A 169 -0.32 -5.17 -3.21
N ILE A 170 -0.13 -5.92 -2.13
CA ILE A 170 -1.21 -6.32 -1.21
C ILE A 170 -0.99 -5.73 0.17
N GLY A 171 -1.93 -4.89 0.61
CA GLY A 171 -1.91 -4.25 1.93
C GLY A 171 -2.79 -4.95 2.95
N ARG A 172 -4.06 -4.54 3.07
CA ARG A 172 -4.97 -5.01 4.14
C ARG A 172 -5.12 -6.53 4.27
N PRO A 173 -5.22 -7.34 3.19
CA PRO A 173 -5.38 -8.79 3.31
C PRO A 173 -4.27 -9.46 4.14
N THR A 174 -3.02 -9.13 3.88
CA THR A 174 -1.88 -9.69 4.62
C THR A 174 -1.86 -9.18 6.06
N LEU A 175 -2.29 -7.94 6.32
CA LEU A 175 -2.44 -7.42 7.68
C LEU A 175 -3.55 -8.13 8.46
N TYR A 176 -4.69 -8.43 7.84
CA TYR A 176 -5.77 -9.20 8.47
C TYR A 176 -5.29 -10.61 8.82
N ALA A 177 -4.58 -11.25 7.89
CA ALA A 177 -4.04 -12.57 8.08
C ALA A 177 -2.94 -12.62 9.17
N ALA A 178 -2.10 -11.59 9.24
CA ALA A 178 -1.10 -11.44 10.30
C ALA A 178 -1.77 -11.27 11.67
N ALA A 179 -2.83 -10.47 11.76
CA ALA A 179 -3.58 -10.28 13.01
C ALA A 179 -4.31 -11.55 13.46
N ALA A 180 -4.77 -12.38 12.51
CA ALA A 180 -5.51 -13.61 12.81
C ALA A 180 -4.61 -14.82 13.13
N GLY A 181 -3.48 -14.97 12.43
CA GLY A 181 -2.67 -16.18 12.49
C GLY A 181 -1.17 -15.96 12.35
N GLY A 182 -0.70 -14.72 12.54
CA GLY A 182 0.72 -14.39 12.44
C GLY A 182 1.33 -14.77 11.08
N PRO A 183 2.60 -15.19 11.04
CA PRO A 183 3.27 -15.60 9.80
C PRO A 183 2.57 -16.74 9.05
N ALA A 184 2.00 -17.71 9.77
CA ALA A 184 1.27 -18.82 9.15
C ALA A 184 -0.03 -18.33 8.49
N GLY A 185 -0.74 -17.40 9.14
CA GLY A 185 -1.90 -16.73 8.57
C GLY A 185 -1.56 -15.98 7.27
N VAL A 186 -0.47 -15.20 7.27
CA VAL A 186 0.00 -14.49 6.06
C VAL A 186 0.28 -15.47 4.92
N ARG A 187 1.02 -16.55 5.19
CA ARG A 187 1.32 -17.59 4.19
C ARG A 187 0.04 -18.20 3.63
N HIS A 188 -0.92 -18.53 4.50
CA HIS A 188 -2.21 -19.07 4.09
C HIS A 188 -3.00 -18.08 3.21
N CYS A 189 -3.02 -16.79 3.57
CA CYS A 189 -3.67 -15.75 2.78
C CYS A 189 -3.05 -15.60 1.39
N LEU A 190 -1.72 -15.63 1.28
CA LEU A 190 -1.03 -15.57 -0.02
C LEU A 190 -1.34 -16.80 -0.86
N ASN A 191 -1.30 -18.01 -0.27
CA ASN A 191 -1.67 -19.24 -0.98
C ASN A 191 -3.10 -19.19 -1.52
N MET A 192 -4.07 -18.71 -0.72
CA MET A 192 -5.45 -18.55 -1.19
C MET A 192 -5.54 -17.62 -2.41
N LEU A 193 -4.80 -16.51 -2.42
CA LEU A 193 -4.78 -15.57 -3.54
C LEU A 193 -4.14 -16.19 -4.79
N PHE A 194 -3.05 -16.95 -4.63
CA PHE A 194 -2.43 -17.69 -5.74
C PHE A 194 -3.37 -18.74 -6.31
N ASP A 195 -4.00 -19.54 -5.44
CA ASP A 195 -4.96 -20.56 -5.87
C ASP A 195 -6.16 -19.95 -6.60
N ASP A 196 -6.65 -18.79 -6.12
CA ASP A 196 -7.75 -18.07 -6.75
C ASP A 196 -7.36 -17.46 -8.10
N MET A 197 -6.12 -16.98 -8.22
CA MET A 197 -5.56 -16.50 -9.47
C MET A 197 -5.44 -17.65 -10.48
N HIS A 198 -4.89 -18.80 -10.09
CA HIS A 198 -4.81 -19.98 -10.95
C HIS A 198 -6.19 -20.48 -11.40
N ARG A 199 -7.17 -20.52 -10.50
CA ARG A 199 -8.56 -20.83 -10.86
C ARG A 199 -9.12 -19.83 -11.86
N THR A 200 -8.86 -18.54 -11.67
CA THR A 200 -9.33 -17.50 -12.61
C THR A 200 -8.73 -17.72 -13.99
N LEU A 201 -7.40 -17.92 -14.09
CA LEU A 201 -6.70 -18.19 -15.35
C LEU A 201 -7.28 -19.41 -16.07
N ALA A 202 -7.49 -20.51 -15.35
CA ALA A 202 -8.09 -21.72 -15.91
C ALA A 202 -9.50 -21.47 -16.47
N GLN A 203 -10.33 -20.69 -15.76
CA GLN A 203 -11.71 -20.39 -16.18
C GLN A 203 -11.79 -19.45 -17.38
N ILE A 204 -10.80 -18.58 -17.59
CA ILE A 204 -10.72 -17.70 -18.78
C ILE A 204 -9.90 -18.33 -19.92
N GLY A 205 -9.49 -19.60 -19.79
CA GLY A 205 -8.73 -20.31 -20.82
C GLY A 205 -7.33 -19.74 -21.06
N ARG A 206 -6.64 -19.30 -20.00
CA ARG A 206 -5.24 -18.85 -20.03
C ARG A 206 -4.37 -19.80 -19.21
N ALA A 207 -3.25 -20.24 -19.80
CA ALA A 207 -2.34 -21.19 -19.16
C ALA A 207 -1.35 -20.50 -18.22
N SER A 208 -0.99 -19.25 -18.53
CA SER A 208 -0.07 -18.42 -17.77
C SER A 208 -0.64 -17.02 -17.53
N ILE A 209 -0.17 -16.37 -16.46
CA ILE A 209 -0.43 -14.96 -16.21
C ILE A 209 0.15 -14.07 -17.32
N ASN A 210 1.19 -14.55 -18.01
CA ASN A 210 1.81 -13.85 -19.14
C ASN A 210 0.93 -13.89 -20.41
N ASP A 211 -0.09 -14.75 -20.45
CA ASP A 211 -1.04 -14.85 -21.57
C ASP A 211 -2.25 -13.91 -21.38
N VAL A 212 -2.25 -13.10 -20.32
CA VAL A 212 -3.33 -12.19 -19.95
C VAL A 212 -3.09 -10.82 -20.57
N ASP A 213 -4.10 -10.31 -21.27
CA ASP A 213 -4.12 -9.00 -21.91
C ASP A 213 -5.54 -8.38 -21.86
N GLU A 214 -5.71 -7.19 -22.44
CA GLU A 214 -7.01 -6.50 -22.46
C GLU A 214 -8.12 -7.32 -23.14
N SER A 215 -7.81 -8.30 -24.00
CA SER A 215 -8.83 -9.15 -24.67
C SER A 215 -9.57 -10.07 -23.69
N CYS A 216 -9.01 -10.28 -22.50
CA CYS A 216 -9.63 -11.06 -21.43
C CYS A 216 -10.75 -10.28 -20.71
N LEU A 217 -10.95 -9.00 -21.05
CA LEU A 217 -11.90 -8.10 -20.38
C LEU A 217 -12.95 -7.60 -21.36
N GLU A 218 -14.20 -7.55 -20.90
CA GLU A 218 -15.24 -6.76 -21.53
C GLU A 218 -15.28 -5.39 -20.82
N GLN A 219 -14.96 -4.32 -21.56
CA GLN A 219 -15.02 -2.95 -21.03
C GLN A 219 -16.45 -2.41 -21.21
N LEU A 220 -17.15 -2.19 -20.10
CA LEU A 220 -18.44 -1.48 -20.06
C LEU A 220 -18.22 0.04 -20.04
#